data_AF-A3J101-F1
#
_entry.id   AF-A3J101-F1
#
_cell.length_a   1.000
_cell.length_b   1.000
_cell.length_c   1.000
_cell.angle_alpha   90.00
_cell.angle_beta   90.00
_cell.angle_gamma   90.00
#
_symmetry.space_group_name_H-M   'P 1'
#
loop_
_entity.id
_entity.type
_entity.pdbx_description
1 polymer ?
#
loop_
_entity_poly.entity_id
_entity_poly.type
_entity_poly.pdbx_seq_one_letter_code
_entity_poly.pdbx_strand_id
1 'polypeptide(L)' 'MGRNNPKNIKAHNDKLHKEQAKAKAKKNARAEKLKEIQRKFNESNS' A
#
# COMPACT_ATOMS: atom_id res chain seq x y z
N MET A 1 -4.36 4.49 32.97
CA MET A 1 -3.10 4.36 32.20
C MET A 1 -3.10 5.41 31.09
N GLY A 2 -2.10 6.29 31.04
CA GLY A 2 -2.03 7.38 30.05
C GLY A 2 -1.77 6.87 28.62
N ARG A 3 -2.05 7.71 27.63
CA ARG A 3 -1.84 7.42 26.20
C ARG A 3 -0.40 7.00 25.86
N ASN A 4 0.59 7.50 26.60
CA ASN A 4 2.02 7.25 26.35
C ASN A 4 2.60 6.01 27.06
N ASN A 5 1.77 5.02 27.41
CA ASN A 5 2.30 3.75 27.90
C ASN A 5 2.78 2.85 26.74
N PRO A 6 3.74 1.93 26.99
CA PRO A 6 4.31 1.10 25.94
C PRO A 6 3.28 0.27 25.14
N LYS A 7 2.22 -0.22 25.80
CA LYS A 7 1.17 -1.02 25.15
C LYS A 7 0.39 -0.18 24.13
N ASN A 8 0.05 1.04 24.50
CA ASN A 8 -0.72 1.95 23.64
C ASN A 8 0.12 2.47 22.46
N ILE A 9 1.41 2.77 22.69
CA ILE A 9 2.35 3.16 21.63
C ILE A 9 2.49 2.03 20.61
N LYS A 10 2.66 0.79 21.09
CA LYS A 10 2.75 -0.38 20.22
C LYS A 10 1.47 -0.57 19.40
N ALA A 11 0.30 -0.52 20.02
CA ALA A 11 -0.98 -0.67 19.31
C ALA A 11 -1.19 0.40 18.23
N HIS A 12 -0.79 1.64 18.50
CA HIS A 12 -0.82 2.72 17.51
C HIS A 12 0.11 2.43 16.32
N ASN A 13 1.35 2.03 16.59
CA ASN A 13 2.33 1.76 15.54
C ASN A 13 1.95 0.53 14.71
N ASP A 14 1.44 -0.53 15.36
CA ASP A 14 0.94 -1.72 14.67
C ASP A 14 -0.21 -1.35 13.71
N LYS A 15 -1.10 -0.44 14.13
CA LYS A 15 -2.16 0.10 13.26
C LYS A 15 -1.58 0.92 12.09
N LEU A 16 -0.65 1.83 12.38
CA LEU A 16 0.02 2.68 11.38
C LEU A 16 0.70 1.81 10.30
N HIS A 17 1.50 0.83 10.71
CA HIS A 17 2.20 -0.06 9.78
C HIS A 17 1.24 -0.91 8.96
N LYS A 18 0.14 -1.39 9.55
CA LYS A 18 -0.90 -2.13 8.82
C LYS A 18 -1.57 -1.28 7.76
N GLU A 19 -1.87 -0.01 8.05
CA GLU A 19 -2.47 0.92 7.10
C GLU A 19 -1.49 1.28 5.97
N GLN A 20 -0.22 1.53 6.30
CA GLN A 20 0.84 1.76 5.32
C GLN A 20 1.05 0.55 4.39
N ALA A 21 1.05 -0.67 4.95
CA ALA A 21 1.18 -1.90 4.16
C ALA A 21 0.01 -2.05 3.17
N LYS A 22 -1.22 -1.77 3.60
CA LYS A 22 -2.39 -1.76 2.71
C LYS A 22 -2.26 -0.71 1.60
N ALA A 23 -1.80 0.50 1.92
CA ALA A 23 -1.57 1.54 0.93
C ALA A 23 -0.49 1.15 -0.09
N LYS A 24 0.61 0.55 0.37
CA LYS A 24 1.68 0.04 -0.51
C LYS A 24 1.18 -1.07 -1.42
N ALA A 25 0.41 -2.03 -0.90
CA ALA A 25 -0.18 -3.10 -1.70
C ALA A 25 -1.10 -2.55 -2.80
N LYS A 26 -1.96 -1.57 -2.47
CA LYS A 26 -2.82 -0.91 -3.48
C LYS A 26 -2.02 -0.17 -4.54
N LYS A 27 -0.94 0.53 -4.16
CA LYS A 27 -0.05 1.21 -5.12
C LYS A 27 0.60 0.21 -6.07
N ASN A 28 1.12 -0.90 -5.56
CA ASN A 28 1.73 -1.94 -6.37
C ASN A 28 0.71 -2.58 -7.33
N ALA A 29 -0.48 -2.95 -6.83
CA ALA A 29 -1.54 -3.50 -7.67
C ALA A 29 -1.97 -2.55 -8.80
N ARG A 30 -2.03 -1.23 -8.51
CA ARG A 30 -2.30 -0.22 -9.54
C ARG A 30 -1.17 -0.15 -10.56
N ALA A 31 0.09 -0.14 -10.11
CA ALA A 31 1.25 -0.07 -10.99
C ALA A 31 1.32 -1.27 -11.95
N GLU A 32 1.06 -2.48 -11.47
CA GLU A 32 1.04 -3.69 -12.32
C GLU A 32 -0.08 -3.63 -13.37
N LYS A 33 -1.30 -3.23 -12.98
CA LYS A 33 -2.39 -3.02 -13.95
C LYS A 33 -2.06 -1.97 -15.00
N LEU A 34 -1.43 -0.86 -14.61
CA LEU A 34 -1.03 0.19 -15.55
C LEU A 34 0.04 -0.31 -16.54
N LYS A 35 1.02 -1.10 -16.07
CA LYS A 35 2.01 -1.73 -16.96
C LYS A 35 1.34 -2.65 -17.97
N GLU A 36 0.38 -3.46 -17.55
CA GLU A 36 -0.34 -4.36 -18.45
C GLU A 36 -1.14 -3.58 -19.52
N ILE A 37 -1.83 -2.52 -19.11
CA ILE A 37 -2.55 -1.62 -20.03
C ILE A 37 -1.58 -0.98 -21.03
N GLN A 38 -0.44 -0.47 -20.55
CA GLN A 38 0.57 0.14 -21.42
C GLN A 38 1.13 -0.86 -22.43
N ARG A 39 1.41 -2.10 -22.02
CA ARG A 39 1.87 -3.15 -22.95
C ARG A 39 0.83 -3.42 -24.03
N LYS A 40 -0.43 -3.68 -23.65
CA LYS A 40 -1.52 -3.94 -24.61
C LYS A 40 -1.73 -2.76 -25.57
N PHE A 41 -1.65 -1.53 -25.06
CA PHE A 41 -1.76 -0.33 -25.87
C PHE A 41 -0.61 -0.22 -26.89
N ASN A 42 0.63 -0.50 -26.48
CA ASN A 42 1.78 -0.47 -27.38
C ASN A 42 1.73 -1.60 -28.43
N GLU A 43 1.32 -2.81 -28.02
CA GLU A 43 1.14 -3.96 -28.92
C GLU A 43 0.02 -3.73 -29.95
N SER A 44 -1.04 -3.00 -29.59
CA SER A 44 -2.16 -2.73 -30.50
C SER A 44 -1.90 -1.56 -31.46
N ASN A 45 -0.87 -0.74 -31.20
CA ASN A 45 -0.47 0.40 -32.03
C ASN A 45 0.88 0.19 -32.75
N SER A 46 1.42 -1.03 -32.68
CA SER A 46 2.60 -1.46 -33.45
C SER A 46 2.16 -2.37 -34.59
#